data_AF-A0A6G0UBT4-F1
#
_entry.id   AF-A0A6G0UBT4-F1
#
_cell.length_a   1.000
_cell.length_b   1.000
_cell.length_c   1.000
_cell.angle_alpha   90.00
_cell.angle_beta   90.00
_cell.angle_gamma   90.00
#
_symmetry.space_group_name_H-M   'P 1'
#
loop_
_entity.id
_entity.type
_entity.pdbx_description
1 polymer ?
#
loop_
_entity_poly.entity_id
_entity_poly.type
_entity_poly.pdbx_seq_one_letter_code
_entity_poly.pdbx_strand_id
1 'polypeptide(L)'
;MGRISDGISRIYTAAKEGQWSVFLPALLVFYPFIKEVKVADPFLYKYQSEFQNFTDATINGEIYPYFTYAYLVSSIPIFLFTDIFLYKPTMYLEVLGQLAYRFALVFRDDVLSQQIGHTLRGISAASDVGCYSYIYGIFEKDQYKK
;
A
#
# COMPACT_ATOMS: atom_id res chain seq x y z
N MET A 1 14.53 16.52 14.69
CA MET A 1 13.42 15.54 14.71
C MET A 1 12.25 15.90 15.63
N GLY A 2 12.32 16.90 16.52
CA GLY A 2 11.20 17.28 17.42
C GLY A 2 10.05 18.08 16.79
N ARG A 3 10.29 18.90 15.75
CA ARG A 3 9.26 19.79 15.18
C ARG A 3 8.07 19.09 14.50
N ILE A 4 8.23 17.82 14.07
CA ILE A 4 7.15 17.06 13.41
C ILE A 4 6.33 16.28 14.44
N SER A 5 6.95 15.73 15.50
CA SER A 5 6.23 15.12 16.61
C SER A 5 5.42 16.15 17.39
N ASP A 6 5.94 17.38 17.55
CA ASP A 6 5.22 18.47 18.22
C ASP A 6 4.00 18.95 17.42
N GLY A 7 4.06 18.89 16.09
CA GLY A 7 2.92 19.24 15.23
C GLY A 7 1.80 18.21 15.34
N ILE A 8 2.14 16.92 15.32
CA ILE A 8 1.19 15.82 15.48
C ILE A 8 0.64 15.81 16.91
N SER A 9 1.47 15.98 17.95
CA SER A 9 1.00 16.00 19.35
C SER A 9 0.09 17.19 19.65
N ARG A 10 0.32 18.36 19.05
CA ARG A 10 -0.57 19.54 19.19
C ARG A 10 -1.90 19.32 18.50
N ILE A 11 -1.93 18.65 17.34
CA ILE A 11 -3.18 18.28 16.67
C ILE A 11 -3.94 17.22 17.49
N TYR A 12 -3.24 16.24 18.06
CA TYR A 12 -3.86 15.25 18.95
C TYR A 12 -4.42 15.87 20.24
N THR A 13 -3.67 16.80 20.86
CA THR A 13 -4.11 17.46 22.11
C THR A 13 -5.26 18.43 21.86
N ALA A 14 -5.23 19.18 20.75
CA ALA A 14 -6.33 20.07 20.35
C ALA A 14 -7.57 19.30 19.87
N ALA A 15 -7.41 18.15 19.23
CA ALA A 15 -8.53 17.27 18.88
C ALA A 15 -9.17 16.64 20.13
N LYS A 16 -8.35 16.27 21.14
CA LYS A 16 -8.79 15.65 22.40
C LYS A 16 -9.77 16.50 23.23
N GLU A 17 -9.72 17.82 23.10
CA GLU A 17 -10.58 18.74 23.85
C GLU A 17 -11.96 19.02 23.19
N GLY A 18 -12.18 18.58 21.94
CA GLY A 18 -13.46 18.73 21.24
C GLY A 18 -14.14 17.40 20.91
N GLN A 19 -15.42 17.43 20.51
CA GLN A 19 -16.15 16.27 19.92
C GLN A 19 -15.41 15.63 18.72
N TRP A 20 -14.43 16.34 18.15
CA TRP A 20 -13.52 15.89 17.10
C TRP A 20 -12.50 14.83 17.54
N SER A 21 -12.32 14.63 18.85
CA SER A 21 -11.41 13.63 19.45
C SER A 21 -11.72 12.19 19.05
N VAL A 22 -13.01 11.88 18.83
CA VAL A 22 -13.47 10.54 18.44
C VAL A 22 -13.57 10.42 16.91
N PHE A 23 -13.81 11.53 16.22
CA PHE A 23 -13.94 11.57 14.77
C PHE A 23 -12.60 11.33 14.05
N LEU A 24 -11.50 11.93 14.52
CA LEU A 24 -10.17 11.78 13.90
C LEU A 24 -9.64 10.33 13.93
N PRO A 25 -9.69 9.61 15.09
CA PRO A 25 -9.32 8.21 15.16
C PRO A 25 -10.26 7.32 14.35
N ALA A 26 -11.58 7.60 14.38
CA ALA A 26 -12.55 6.85 13.56
C ALA A 26 -12.23 6.98 12.07
N LEU A 27 -11.90 8.18 11.59
CA LEU A 27 -11.48 8.41 10.21
C LEU A 27 -10.16 7.68 9.88
N LEU A 28 -9.20 7.70 10.80
CA LEU A 28 -7.91 7.02 10.65
C LEU A 28 -8.02 5.50 10.58
N VAL A 29 -9.02 4.90 11.24
CA VAL A 29 -9.31 3.46 11.15
C VAL A 29 -10.17 3.14 9.93
N PHE A 30 -11.11 4.03 9.60
CA PHE A 30 -12.03 3.83 8.49
C PHE A 30 -11.35 3.97 7.12
N TYR A 31 -10.35 4.84 6.99
CA TYR A 31 -9.56 4.99 5.77
C TYR A 31 -8.85 3.69 5.32
N PRO A 32 -8.00 3.04 6.15
CA PRO A 32 -7.38 1.78 5.79
C PRO A 32 -8.41 0.66 5.69
N PHE A 33 -9.52 0.70 6.44
CA PHE A 33 -10.63 -0.23 6.24
C PHE A 33 -11.16 -0.15 4.81
N ILE A 34 -11.50 1.05 4.31
CA ILE A 34 -11.95 1.22 2.91
C ILE A 34 -10.85 0.78 1.93
N LYS A 35 -9.60 1.14 2.19
CA LYS A 35 -8.46 0.76 1.35
C LYS A 35 -8.30 -0.76 1.23
N GLU A 36 -8.56 -1.50 2.32
CA GLU A 36 -8.50 -2.96 2.36
C GLU A 36 -9.72 -3.65 1.75
N VAL A 37 -10.84 -2.94 1.56
CA VAL A 37 -11.94 -3.45 0.75
C VAL A 37 -11.51 -3.44 -0.72
N LYS A 38 -10.78 -4.48 -1.10
CA LYS A 38 -10.32 -4.78 -2.46
C LYS A 38 -11.49 -5.26 -3.33
N VAL A 39 -12.52 -4.42 -3.49
CA VAL A 39 -13.77 -4.76 -4.22
C VAL A 39 -13.50 -5.25 -5.63
N ALA A 40 -12.46 -4.72 -6.30
CA ALA A 40 -12.13 -5.05 -7.68
C ALA A 40 -11.33 -6.35 -7.85
N ASP A 41 -10.54 -6.75 -6.86
CA ASP A 41 -9.67 -7.92 -6.92
C ASP A 41 -10.41 -9.24 -7.24
N PRO A 42 -11.61 -9.55 -6.71
CA PRO A 42 -12.32 -10.79 -7.07
C PRO A 42 -12.81 -10.83 -8.52
N PHE A 43 -12.94 -9.67 -9.19
CA PHE A 43 -13.37 -9.59 -10.58
C PHE A 43 -12.20 -9.62 -11.56
N LEU A 44 -10.97 -9.44 -11.07
CA LEU A 44 -9.77 -9.33 -11.88
C LEU A 44 -9.55 -10.55 -12.78
N TYR A 45 -9.72 -11.75 -12.23
CA TYR A 45 -9.55 -12.99 -12.97
C TYR A 45 -10.51 -13.08 -14.16
N LYS A 46 -11.79 -12.77 -13.93
CA LYS A 46 -12.80 -12.75 -14.99
C LYS A 46 -12.49 -11.68 -16.03
N TYR A 47 -12.04 -10.51 -15.60
CA TYR A 47 -11.63 -9.44 -16.52
C TYR A 47 -10.49 -9.89 -17.46
N GLN A 48 -9.45 -10.52 -16.91
CA GLN A 48 -8.30 -10.99 -17.71
C GLN A 48 -8.65 -12.17 -18.63
N SER A 49 -9.55 -13.04 -18.20
CA SER A 49 -10.01 -14.18 -19.00
C SER A 49 -10.98 -13.76 -20.12
N GLU A 50 -11.99 -12.93 -19.80
CA GLU A 50 -13.10 -12.60 -20.70
C GLU A 50 -12.82 -11.36 -21.58
N PHE A 51 -12.21 -10.31 -21.02
CA PHE A 51 -11.91 -9.09 -21.79
C PHE A 51 -10.54 -9.16 -22.47
N GLN A 52 -9.51 -9.63 -21.77
CA GLN A 52 -8.14 -9.68 -22.30
C GLN A 52 -7.82 -11.01 -23.02
N ASN A 53 -8.75 -11.96 -23.00
CA ASN A 53 -8.66 -13.25 -23.70
C ASN A 53 -7.40 -14.07 -23.36
N PHE A 54 -6.89 -13.97 -22.12
CA PHE A 54 -5.77 -14.79 -21.68
C PHE A 54 -6.21 -16.20 -21.28
N THR A 55 -5.39 -17.19 -21.61
CA THR A 55 -5.58 -18.57 -21.16
C THR A 55 -5.35 -18.69 -19.65
N ASP A 56 -6.14 -19.53 -18.96
CA ASP A 56 -6.02 -19.78 -17.52
C ASP A 56 -4.60 -20.20 -17.09
N ALA A 57 -3.91 -20.96 -17.94
CA ALA A 57 -2.52 -21.38 -17.71
C ALA A 57 -1.54 -20.20 -17.70
N THR A 58 -1.74 -19.21 -18.59
CA THR A 58 -0.91 -18.00 -18.66
C THR A 58 -1.17 -17.09 -17.47
N ILE A 59 -2.43 -16.87 -17.08
CA ILE A 59 -2.77 -16.02 -15.93
C ILE A 59 -2.13 -16.58 -14.64
N ASN A 60 -2.36 -17.87 -14.36
CA ASN A 60 -1.89 -18.49 -13.13
C ASN A 60 -0.40 -18.84 -13.15
N GLY A 61 0.16 -19.16 -14.31
CA GLY A 61 1.57 -19.59 -14.46
C GLY A 61 2.55 -18.44 -14.71
N GLU A 62 2.11 -17.38 -15.40
CA GLU A 62 3.02 -16.35 -15.90
C GLU A 62 2.67 -14.93 -15.44
N ILE A 63 1.43 -14.62 -15.03
CA ILE A 63 1.06 -13.25 -14.65
C ILE A 63 1.02 -13.10 -13.13
N TYR A 64 0.23 -13.93 -12.45
CA TYR A 64 0.04 -13.83 -10.99
C TYR A 64 1.31 -14.10 -10.16
N PRO A 65 2.20 -15.04 -10.52
CA PRO A 65 3.41 -15.29 -9.75
C PRO A 65 4.36 -14.09 -9.67
N TYR A 66 4.37 -13.22 -10.70
CA TYR A 66 5.24 -12.04 -10.73
C TYR A 66 4.93 -11.06 -9.59
N PHE A 67 3.65 -10.94 -9.20
CA PHE A 67 3.30 -10.16 -8.02
C PHE A 67 3.99 -10.69 -6.77
N THR A 68 3.88 -11.99 -6.51
CA THR A 68 4.45 -12.63 -5.31
C THR A 68 5.97 -12.56 -5.31
N TYR A 69 6.60 -12.84 -6.45
CA TYR A 69 8.06 -12.75 -6.57
C TYR A 69 8.56 -11.31 -6.38
N ALA A 70 7.91 -10.35 -7.02
CA ALA A 70 8.26 -8.94 -6.87
C ALA A 70 8.06 -8.46 -5.43
N TYR A 71 6.96 -8.85 -4.77
CA TYR A 71 6.70 -8.51 -3.38
C TYR A 71 7.80 -9.04 -2.45
N LEU A 72 8.17 -10.32 -2.57
CA LEU A 72 9.21 -10.93 -1.73
C LEU A 72 10.57 -10.29 -1.95
N VAL A 73 10.98 -10.10 -3.20
CA VAL A 73 12.28 -9.51 -3.54
C VAL A 73 12.34 -8.03 -3.13
N SER A 74 11.26 -7.28 -3.33
CA SER A 74 11.20 -5.85 -3.00
C SER A 74 11.01 -5.56 -1.51
N SER A 75 10.51 -6.52 -0.73
CA SER A 75 10.36 -6.36 0.73
C SER A 75 11.68 -5.95 1.39
N ILE A 76 12.78 -6.64 1.09
CA ILE A 76 14.10 -6.37 1.66
C ILE A 76 14.55 -4.91 1.39
N PRO A 77 14.67 -4.44 0.14
CA PRO A 77 15.12 -3.08 -0.14
C PRO A 77 14.13 -2.02 0.38
N ILE A 78 12.83 -2.32 0.40
CA ILE A 78 11.82 -1.39 0.93
C ILE A 78 11.98 -1.19 2.43
N PHE A 79 12.25 -2.25 3.20
CA PHE A 79 12.54 -2.14 4.63
C PHE A 79 13.74 -1.22 4.89
N LEU A 80 14.83 -1.39 4.12
CA LEU A 80 15.98 -0.48 4.21
C LEU A 80 15.62 0.95 3.78
N PHE A 81 14.80 1.09 2.73
CA PHE A 81 14.39 2.40 2.24
C PHE A 81 13.53 3.16 3.25
N THR A 82 12.62 2.47 3.95
CA THR A 82 11.79 3.06 5.01
C THR A 82 12.60 3.56 6.20
N ASP A 83 13.68 2.85 6.56
CA ASP A 83 14.56 3.27 7.65
C ASP A 83 15.33 4.56 7.32
N ILE A 84 15.72 4.74 6.05
CA ILE A 84 16.49 5.91 5.61
C ILE A 84 15.59 7.12 5.35
N PHE A 85 14.47 6.91 4.67
CA PHE A 85 13.67 7.99 4.10
C PHE A 85 12.38 8.34 4.85
N LEU A 86 12.07 7.63 5.95
CA LEU A 86 10.85 7.78 6.75
C LEU A 86 9.57 7.46 5.93
N TYR A 87 8.39 7.66 6.53
CA TYR A 87 7.09 7.29 5.96
C TYR A 87 6.70 8.01 4.65
N LYS A 88 7.26 9.20 4.37
CA LYS A 88 6.76 10.09 3.31
C LYS A 88 6.97 9.55 1.88
N PRO A 89 8.18 9.21 1.44
CA PRO A 89 8.40 8.72 0.07
C PRO A 89 7.88 7.30 -0.16
N THR A 90 7.90 6.45 0.86
CA THR A 90 7.34 5.08 0.76
C THR A 90 5.85 5.11 0.43
N MET A 91 5.09 6.04 1.01
CA MET A 91 3.67 6.21 0.71
C MET A 91 3.44 6.70 -0.74
N TYR A 92 4.28 7.60 -1.26
CA TYR A 92 4.17 8.01 -2.67
C TYR A 92 4.48 6.86 -3.63
N LEU A 93 5.49 6.04 -3.31
CA LEU A 93 5.87 4.88 -4.12
C LEU A 93 4.76 3.83 -4.16
N GLU A 94 4.11 3.61 -3.02
CA GLU A 94 2.94 2.73 -2.89
C GLU A 94 1.80 3.17 -3.82
N VAL A 95 1.36 4.44 -3.70
CA VAL A 95 0.26 4.97 -4.51
C VAL A 95 0.61 4.98 -6.00
N LEU A 96 1.83 5.37 -6.38
CA LEU A 96 2.27 5.39 -7.78
C LEU A 96 2.32 3.99 -8.38
N GLY A 97 2.84 2.99 -7.65
CA GLY A 97 2.87 1.60 -8.13
C GLY A 97 1.47 1.02 -8.28
N GLN A 98 0.57 1.31 -7.34
CA GLN A 98 -0.82 0.87 -7.39
C GLN A 98 -1.60 1.52 -8.55
N LEU A 99 -1.32 2.79 -8.83
CA LEU A 99 -1.89 3.53 -9.94
C LEU A 99 -1.38 3.00 -11.28
N ALA A 100 -0.06 2.80 -11.41
CA ALA A 100 0.56 2.24 -12.61
C ALA A 100 0.03 0.84 -12.93
N TYR A 101 -0.18 -0.01 -11.91
CA TYR A 101 -0.82 -1.32 -12.08
C TYR A 101 -2.23 -1.20 -12.64
N ARG A 102 -3.07 -0.33 -12.07
CA ARG A 102 -4.46 -0.13 -12.54
C ARG A 102 -4.50 0.43 -13.96
N PHE A 103 -3.57 1.31 -14.31
CA PHE A 103 -3.42 1.80 -15.68
C PHE A 103 -2.98 0.68 -16.63
N ALA A 104 -1.98 -0.11 -16.27
CA ALA A 104 -1.53 -1.24 -17.08
C ALA A 104 -2.66 -2.26 -17.30
N LEU A 105 -3.49 -2.49 -16.27
CA LEU A 105 -4.63 -3.38 -16.35
C LEU A 105 -5.68 -2.94 -17.39
N VAL A 106 -5.98 -1.63 -17.45
CA VAL A 106 -7.05 -1.10 -18.30
C VAL A 106 -6.61 -0.85 -19.73
N PHE A 107 -5.37 -0.39 -19.95
CA PHE A 107 -4.93 0.12 -21.25
C PHE A 107 -4.10 -0.87 -22.09
N ARG A 108 -3.69 -2.02 -21.53
CA ARG A 108 -2.80 -2.97 -22.20
C ARG A 108 -3.30 -4.41 -22.06
N ASP A 109 -3.46 -5.08 -23.20
CA ASP A 109 -3.84 -6.51 -23.27
C ASP A 109 -2.65 -7.43 -23.60
N ASP A 110 -1.44 -6.99 -23.27
CA ASP A 110 -0.20 -7.73 -23.53
C ASP A 110 0.33 -8.39 -22.26
N VAL A 111 0.83 -9.63 -22.37
CA VAL A 111 1.33 -10.43 -21.23
C VAL A 111 2.48 -9.72 -20.53
N LEU A 112 3.43 -9.12 -21.26
CA LEU A 112 4.56 -8.41 -20.66
C LEU A 112 4.07 -7.16 -19.90
N SER A 113 3.08 -6.47 -20.46
CA SER A 113 2.49 -5.31 -19.78
C SER A 113 1.79 -5.70 -18.48
N GLN A 114 1.07 -6.83 -18.48
CA GLN A 114 0.44 -7.38 -17.27
C GLN A 114 1.48 -7.84 -16.24
N GLN A 115 2.58 -8.48 -16.66
CA GLN A 115 3.68 -8.89 -15.79
C GLN A 115 4.38 -7.69 -15.13
N ILE A 116 4.68 -6.65 -15.91
CA ILE A 116 5.26 -5.40 -15.38
C ILE A 116 4.28 -4.74 -14.41
N GLY A 117 2.98 -4.70 -14.75
CA GLY A 117 1.94 -4.19 -13.86
C GLY A 117 1.89 -4.93 -12.52
N HIS A 118 1.88 -6.27 -12.55
CA HIS A 118 1.87 -7.11 -11.34
C HIS A 118 3.15 -6.95 -10.52
N THR A 119 4.29 -6.76 -11.18
CA THR A 119 5.58 -6.47 -10.52
C THR A 119 5.52 -5.13 -9.77
N LEU A 120 5.02 -4.07 -10.41
CA LEU A 120 4.84 -2.76 -9.78
C LEU A 120 3.83 -2.81 -8.61
N ARG A 121 2.77 -3.61 -8.75
CA ARG A 121 1.83 -3.88 -7.66
C ARG A 121 2.50 -4.60 -6.49
N GLY A 122 3.42 -5.52 -6.75
CA GLY A 122 4.23 -6.20 -5.74
C GLY A 122 5.10 -5.24 -4.92
N ILE A 123 5.78 -4.32 -5.61
CA ILE A 123 6.60 -3.27 -5.00
C ILE A 123 5.72 -2.31 -4.16
N SER A 124 4.57 -1.94 -4.69
CA SER A 124 3.59 -1.10 -3.99
C SER A 124 3.10 -1.76 -2.70
N ALA A 125 2.72 -3.04 -2.75
CA ALA A 125 2.26 -3.79 -1.59
C ALA A 125 3.35 -3.92 -0.51
N ALA A 126 4.61 -4.16 -0.90
CA ALA A 126 5.73 -4.20 0.05
C ALA A 126 5.94 -2.83 0.72
N SER A 127 5.73 -1.74 -0.02
CA SER A 127 5.83 -0.37 0.49
C SER A 127 4.72 -0.05 1.49
N ASP A 128 3.50 -0.53 1.25
CA ASP A 128 2.37 -0.39 2.17
C ASP A 128 2.68 -1.06 3.53
N VAL A 129 3.14 -2.31 3.49
CA VAL A 129 3.52 -3.08 4.69
C VAL A 129 4.66 -2.40 5.45
N GLY A 130 5.69 -1.92 4.72
CA GLY A 130 6.79 -1.15 5.32
C GLY A 130 6.29 0.12 6.02
N CYS A 131 5.37 0.86 5.41
CA CYS A 131 4.76 2.06 5.99
C CYS A 131 4.00 1.75 7.28
N TYR A 132 3.15 0.72 7.29
CA TYR A 132 2.42 0.31 8.49
C TYR A 132 3.36 -0.10 9.62
N SER A 133 4.40 -0.88 9.32
CA SER A 133 5.38 -1.31 10.33
C SER A 133 6.06 -0.12 11.03
N TYR A 134 6.44 0.90 10.27
CA TYR A 134 7.04 2.12 10.79
C TYR A 134 6.07 2.93 11.67
N ILE A 135 4.82 3.10 11.22
CA ILE A 135 3.79 3.83 11.98
C ILE A 135 3.54 3.16 13.33
N TYR A 136 3.31 1.84 13.36
CA TYR A 136 3.10 1.10 14.61
C TYR A 136 4.33 1.17 15.53
N GLY A 137 5.55 1.09 14.99
CA GLY A 137 6.79 1.21 15.76
C GLY A 137 7.01 2.58 16.42
N ILE A 138 6.43 3.66 15.88
CA ILE A 138 6.44 4.98 16.54
C ILE A 138 5.44 5.02 17.70
N PHE A 139 4.21 4.54 17.47
CA PHE A 139 3.15 4.58 18.48
C PHE A 139 3.52 3.80 19.75
N GLU A 140 4.24 2.68 19.61
CA GLU A 140 4.69 1.87 20.75
C GLU A 140 5.74 2.60 21.61
N LYS A 141 6.65 3.36 21.00
CA LYS A 141 7.66 4.17 21.71
C LYS A 141 7.04 5.32 22.51
N ASP A 142 5.92 5.87 22.05
CA ASP A 142 5.24 7.00 22.71
C ASP A 142 4.38 6.53 23.90
N GLN A 143 3.88 5.29 23.86
CA GLN A 143 3.13 4.66 24.96
C GLN A 143 4.06 4.14 26.08
N TYR A 144 5.28 3.72 25.75
CA TYR A 144 6.25 3.20 26.74
C TYR A 144 6.94 4.31 27.55
N LYS A 145 6.87 5.58 27.13
CA LYS A 145 7.29 6.72 27.97
C LYS A 145 6.20 7.09 28.98
N LYS A 146 5.95 6.19 29.93
CA LYS A 146 5.31 6.49 31.21
C LYS A 146 6.01 5.77 32.33
#